data_AF-A0A651HKR4-F1
#
_entry.id   AF-A0A651HKR4-F1
#
_cell.length_a   1.000
_cell.length_b   1.000
_cell.length_c   1.000
_cell.angle_alpha   90.00
_cell.angle_beta   90.00
_cell.angle_gamma   90.00
#
_symmetry.space_group_name_H-M   'P 1'
#
loop_
_entity.id
_entity.type
_entity.pdbx_description
1 polymer ?
#
loop_
_entity_poly.entity_id
_entity_poly.type
_entity_poly.pdbx_seq_one_letter_code
_entity_poly.pdbx_strand_id
1 'polypeptide(L)'
;MPERTMRDRTPSTVQLTVVLAGFFVVGAGLALVIWHTLSDFLAGKPVDGGRYLLALAMIGVFFGVTWLLYRYILSAFPTGDDPEGAQG
;
A
#
# COMPACT_ATOMS: atom_id res chain seq x y z
N MET A 1 1.35 -37.86 -21.45
CA MET A 1 2.14 -36.93 -20.62
C MET A 1 1.17 -36.02 -19.90
N PRO A 2 1.16 -35.97 -18.56
CA PRO A 2 0.14 -35.25 -17.80
C PRO A 2 0.34 -33.74 -17.89
N GLU A 3 -0.78 -33.06 -18.04
CA GLU A 3 -0.95 -31.61 -18.15
C GLU A 3 -0.33 -30.89 -16.93
N ARG A 4 0.72 -30.10 -17.17
CA ARG A 4 1.05 -29.01 -16.25
C ARG A 4 0.07 -27.88 -16.55
N THR A 5 -1.09 -27.92 -15.91
CA THR A 5 -1.96 -26.76 -15.76
C THR A 5 -1.16 -25.62 -15.15
N MET A 6 -0.70 -24.72 -16.01
CA MET A 6 -0.23 -23.39 -15.63
C MET A 6 -1.41 -22.73 -14.94
N ARG A 7 -1.41 -22.75 -13.60
CA ARG A 7 -2.47 -22.13 -12.81
C ARG A 7 -2.35 -20.63 -13.04
N ASP A 8 -3.24 -20.08 -13.87
CA ASP A 8 -3.45 -18.66 -14.04
C ASP A 8 -3.51 -18.00 -12.67
N ARG A 9 -2.42 -17.30 -12.31
CA ARG A 9 -2.37 -16.45 -11.12
C ARG A 9 -2.68 -15.02 -11.55
N THR A 10 -3.70 -14.83 -12.38
CA THR A 10 -4.27 -13.50 -12.57
C THR A 10 -4.97 -13.13 -11.25
N PRO A 11 -4.51 -12.10 -10.53
CA PRO A 11 -5.22 -11.67 -9.35
C PRO A 11 -6.61 -11.24 -9.78
N SER A 12 -7.63 -11.86 -9.19
CA SER A 12 -9.01 -11.50 -9.49
C SER A 12 -9.21 -10.01 -9.17
N THR A 13 -9.94 -9.29 -10.02
CA THR A 13 -10.28 -7.87 -9.81
C THR A 13 -10.86 -7.65 -8.41
N VAL A 14 -11.63 -8.62 -7.92
CA VAL A 14 -12.19 -8.63 -6.56
C VAL A 14 -11.10 -8.57 -5.49
N GLN A 15 -10.06 -9.42 -5.60
CA GLN A 15 -8.94 -9.42 -4.65
C GLN A 15 -8.20 -8.09 -4.66
N LEU A 16 -7.95 -7.52 -5.85
CA LEU A 16 -7.32 -6.21 -5.98
C LEU A 16 -8.16 -5.11 -5.30
N THR A 17 -9.47 -5.07 -5.56
CA THR A 17 -10.39 -4.10 -4.95
C THR A 17 -10.41 -4.22 -3.44
N VAL A 18 -10.43 -5.44 -2.88
CA VAL A 18 -10.41 -5.66 -1.43
C VAL A 18 -9.11 -5.14 -0.81
N VAL A 19 -7.96 -5.41 -1.45
CA VAL A 19 -6.66 -4.93 -0.97
C VAL A 19 -6.58 -3.40 -1.01
N LEU A 20 -7.05 -2.78 -2.10
CA LEU A 20 -7.10 -1.32 -2.23
C LEU A 20 -8.03 -0.68 -1.21
N ALA A 21 -9.23 -1.23 -1.01
CA ALA A 21 -10.17 -0.73 -0.03
C ALA A 21 -9.61 -0.85 1.40
N GLY A 22 -9.00 -1.98 1.74
CA GLY A 22 -8.34 -2.17 3.04
C GLY A 22 -7.19 -1.18 3.24
N PHE A 23 -6.35 -1.00 2.22
CA PHE A 23 -5.26 -0.03 2.26
C PHE A 23 -5.77 1.41 2.43
N PHE A 24 -6.86 1.77 1.75
CA PHE A 24 -7.48 3.09 1.88
C PHE A 24 -8.02 3.33 3.29
N VAL A 25 -8.76 2.38 3.86
CA VAL A 25 -9.32 2.51 5.22
C VAL A 25 -8.22 2.62 6.27
N VAL A 26 -7.20 1.76 6.18
CA VAL A 26 -6.04 1.80 7.09
C VAL A 26 -5.28 3.12 6.94
N GLY A 27 -5.03 3.57 5.70
CA GLY A 27 -4.37 4.84 5.43
C GLY A 27 -5.14 6.05 5.95
N ALA A 28 -6.46 6.08 5.77
CA ALA A 28 -7.32 7.14 6.28
C ALA A 28 -7.29 7.19 7.83
N GLY A 29 -7.40 6.04 8.49
CA GLY A 29 -7.31 5.97 9.95
C GLY A 29 -5.95 6.45 10.47
N LEU A 30 -4.87 6.06 9.81
CA LEU A 30 -3.50 6.43 10.17
C LEU A 30 -3.26 7.94 9.95
N ALA A 31 -3.78 8.50 8.87
CA ALA A 31 -3.76 9.94 8.61
C ALA A 31 -4.49 10.75 9.70
N LEU A 32 -5.64 10.27 10.18
CA LEU A 32 -6.37 10.92 11.27
C LEU A 32 -5.57 10.92 12.58
N VAL A 33 -4.88 9.82 12.92
CA VAL A 33 -4.04 9.74 14.12
C VAL A 33 -2.87 10.73 14.04
N ILE A 34 -2.18 10.77 12.89
CA ILE A 34 -1.07 11.71 12.67
C ILE A 34 -1.58 13.15 12.76
N TRP A 35 -2.69 13.45 12.08
CA TRP A 35 -3.28 14.78 12.08
C TRP A 35 -3.67 15.24 13.49
N HIS A 36 -4.29 14.38 14.28
CA HIS A 36 -4.66 14.70 15.66
C HIS A 36 -3.42 14.99 16.52
N THR A 37 -2.37 14.17 16.36
CA THR A 37 -1.11 14.33 17.11
C THR A 37 -0.41 15.64 16.76
N LEU A 38 -0.34 15.98 15.47
CA LEU A 38 0.19 17.27 14.99
C LEU A 38 -0.68 18.45 15.44
N SER A 39 -2.01 18.29 15.42
CA SER A 39 -2.95 19.33 15.85
C SER A 39 -2.77 19.67 17.34
N ASP A 40 -2.61 18.65 18.20
CA ASP A 40 -2.36 18.87 19.63
C ASP A 40 -1.02 19.58 19.89
N PHE A 41 0.01 19.28 19.10
CA PHE A 41 1.30 19.96 19.20
C PHE A 41 1.25 21.41 18.72
N LEU A 42 0.62 21.65 17.57
CA LEU A 42 0.41 22.99 17.03
C LEU A 42 -0.47 23.86 17.95
N ALA A 43 -1.37 23.22 18.70
CA ALA A 43 -2.18 23.87 19.73
C ALA A 43 -1.40 24.15 21.04
N GLY A 44 -0.10 23.81 21.10
CA GLY A 44 0.76 24.07 22.27
C GLY A 44 0.46 23.17 23.47
N LYS A 45 -0.31 22.08 23.30
CA LYS A 45 -0.52 21.11 24.38
C LYS A 45 0.77 20.31 24.59
N PRO A 46 1.09 19.92 25.84
CA PRO A 46 2.19 19.00 26.08
C PRO A 46 1.84 17.66 25.45
N VAL A 47 2.48 17.35 24.32
CA VAL A 47 2.33 16.06 23.66
C VAL A 47 3.39 15.13 24.21
N ASP A 48 2.97 14.01 24.80
CA ASP A 48 3.90 12.97 25.25
C ASP A 48 4.80 12.54 24.10
N GLY A 49 6.12 12.64 24.26
CA GLY A 49 7.10 12.28 23.21
C GLY A 49 6.89 10.86 22.67
N GLY A 50 6.35 9.95 23.48
CA GLY A 50 5.96 8.60 23.06
C GLY A 50 4.87 8.56 21.97
N ARG A 51 3.87 9.47 22.03
CA ARG A 51 2.84 9.56 20.99
C ARG A 51 3.40 10.07 19.66
N TYR A 52 4.38 10.95 19.73
CA TYR A 52 5.11 11.43 18.56
C TYR A 52 5.91 10.33 17.88
N LEU A 53 6.69 9.57 18.65
CA LEU A 53 7.45 8.44 18.13
C LEU A 53 6.54 7.36 17.55
N LEU A 54 5.39 7.11 18.18
CA LEU A 54 4.38 6.20 17.65
C LEU A 54 3.82 6.69 16.31
N ALA A 55 3.43 7.96 16.19
CA ALA A 55 2.95 8.53 14.94
C ALA A 55 4.02 8.43 13.84
N LEU A 56 5.29 8.70 14.17
CA LEU A 56 6.41 8.60 13.23
C LEU A 56 6.69 7.15 12.79
N ALA A 57 6.60 6.20 13.72
CA ALA A 57 6.68 4.77 13.41
C ALA A 57 5.52 4.32 12.51
N MET A 58 4.29 4.80 12.77
CA MET A 58 3.11 4.51 11.93
C MET A 58 3.27 5.05 10.51
N ILE A 59 3.86 6.24 10.34
CA ILE A 59 4.23 6.79 9.02
C ILE A 59 5.19 5.84 8.30
N GLY A 60 6.26 5.41 8.97
CA GLY A 60 7.25 4.49 8.40
C GLY A 60 6.63 3.15 7.96
N VAL A 61 5.78 2.57 8.81
CA VAL A 61 5.03 1.34 8.49
C VAL A 61 4.11 1.56 7.28
N PHE A 62 3.41 2.69 7.23
CA PHE A 62 2.52 3.01 6.11
C PHE A 62 3.29 3.08 4.78
N PHE A 63 4.43 3.77 4.73
CA PHE A 63 5.29 3.80 3.55
C PHE A 63 5.81 2.41 3.17
N GLY A 64 6.23 1.60 4.15
CA GLY A 64 6.68 0.23 3.91
C GLY A 64 5.61 -0.68 3.31
N VAL A 65 4.38 -0.60 3.83
CA VAL A 65 3.23 -1.35 3.30
C VAL A 65 2.84 -0.84 1.91
N THR A 66 2.89 0.48 1.69
CA THR A 66 2.62 1.10 0.38
C THR A 66 3.61 0.61 -0.67
N TRP A 67 4.89 0.57 -0.32
CA TRP A 67 5.95 0.03 -1.18
C TRP A 67 5.72 -1.44 -1.51
N LEU A 68 5.34 -2.26 -0.52
CA LEU A 68 5.06 -3.67 -0.73
C LEU A 68 3.85 -3.87 -1.65
N LEU A 69 2.80 -3.05 -1.48
CA LEU A 69 1.61 -3.03 -2.33
C LEU A 69 1.96 -2.63 -3.76
N TYR A 70 2.80 -1.62 -3.95
CA TYR A 70 3.30 -1.22 -5.26
C TYR A 70 4.05 -2.36 -5.96
N ARG A 71 4.94 -3.06 -5.23
CA ARG A 71 5.65 -4.23 -5.75
C ARG A 71 4.70 -5.37 -6.09
N TYR A 72 3.66 -5.59 -5.28
CA TYR A 72 2.61 -6.57 -5.56
C TYR A 72 1.88 -6.23 -6.86
N ILE A 73 1.45 -4.98 -7.05
CA ILE A 73 0.75 -4.52 -8.26
C ILE A 73 1.63 -4.70 -9.49
N LEU A 74 2.90 -4.29 -9.45
CA LEU A 74 3.84 -4.49 -10.58
C LEU A 74 4.04 -5.98 -10.93
N SER A 75 4.09 -6.86 -9.92
CA SER A 75 4.22 -8.30 -10.17
C SER A 75 2.94 -8.95 -10.69
N ALA A 76 1.78 -8.38 -10.33
CA ALA A 76 0.45 -8.85 -10.67
C ALA A 76 0.01 -8.40 -12.07
N PHE A 77 0.45 -7.21 -12.49
CA PHE A 77 0.14 -6.59 -13.76
C PHE A 77 1.46 -6.23 -14.44
N PRO A 78 2.11 -7.18 -15.16
CA PRO A 78 3.26 -6.83 -15.97
C PRO A 78 2.82 -5.80 -17.00
N THR A 79 3.34 -4.58 -16.91
CA THR A 79 3.24 -3.58 -17.97
C THR A 79 3.97 -4.18 -19.16
N GLY A 80 3.21 -4.62 -20.18
CA GLY A 80 3.76 -5.17 -21.41
C GLY A 80 4.43 -4.09 -22.24
N ASP A 81 5.54 -3.56 -21.77
CA ASP A 81 6.48 -2.76 -22.56
C ASP A 81 7.51 -3.72 -23.18
N ASP A 82 7.03 -4.70 -23.95
CA ASP A 82 7.86 -5.45 -24.90
C ASP A 82 7.71 -4.75 -26.27
N PRO A 83 8.71 -3.97 -26.74
CA PRO A 83 8.68 -3.35 -28.05
C PRO A 83 8.92 -4.35 -29.21
N GLU A 84 8.38 -5.57 -29.14
CA GLU A 84 8.58 -6.66 -30.12
C GLU A 84 7.37 -6.86 -31.06
N GLY A 85 6.53 -5.84 -31.25
CA GLY A 85 5.38 -5.89 -32.19
C GLY A 85 5.53 -5.08 -33.48
N ALA A 86 6.65 -4.37 -33.69
CA ALA A 86 6.81 -3.42 -34.80
C ALA A 86 7.67 -3.94 -35.98
N GLN A 87 7.69 -5.27 -36.20
CA GLN A 87 8.30 -5.88 -37.39
C GLN A 87 7.40 -6.99 -37.93
N GLY A 88 6.30 -6.58 -38.57
CA GLY A 88 5.45 -7.42 -39.40
C GLY A 88 5.07 -6.68 -40.66
#